data_AF-A0A9D8GE02-F1
#
_entry.id   AF-A0A9D8GE02-F1
#
_cell.length_a   1.000
_cell.length_b   1.000
_cell.length_c   1.000
_cell.angle_alpha   90.00
_cell.angle_beta   90.00
_cell.angle_gamma   90.00
#
_symmetry.space_group_name_H-M   'P 1'
#
loop_
_entity.id
_entity.type
_entity.pdbx_description
1 polymer ?
#
loop_
_entity_poly.entity_id
_entity_poly.type
_entity_poly.pdbx_seq_one_letter_code
_entity_poly.pdbx_strand_id
1 'polypeptide(L)'
;MTCAACASRIERALTRRNGIESVKVNLVHEKARVRFDKEQVSSEDLLKWIDSIGFKASLLQTDQASSQAQARKRAAKQSERREAVLITLSALLTLPLMLPWLSAWQQALLASIVQSVMGYRFYRGGY
;
A
#
# COMPACT_ATOMS: atom_id res chain seq x y z
N MET A 1 -16.70 17.74 3.42
CA MET A 1 -16.07 18.66 4.40
C MET A 1 -15.05 19.53 3.68
N THR A 2 -15.14 20.87 3.75
CA THR A 2 -14.38 21.74 2.83
C THR A 2 -13.27 22.60 3.46
N CYS A 3 -13.03 22.54 4.79
CA CYS A 3 -12.03 23.40 5.43
C CYS A 3 -11.29 22.72 6.60
N ALA A 4 -9.99 23.02 6.75
CA ALA A 4 -9.16 22.54 7.85
C ALA A 4 -9.70 22.92 9.24
N ALA A 5 -10.33 24.08 9.35
CA ALA A 5 -11.00 24.51 10.57
C ALA A 5 -12.16 23.57 10.97
N CYS A 6 -12.88 22.99 10.01
CA CYS A 6 -13.96 22.04 10.28
C CYS A 6 -13.43 20.75 10.90
N ALA A 7 -12.30 20.21 10.39
CA ALA A 7 -11.67 19.04 10.99
C ALA A 7 -11.21 19.31 12.41
N SER A 8 -10.49 20.41 12.66
CA SER A 8 -10.05 20.76 14.01
C SER A 8 -11.21 20.97 14.98
N ARG A 9 -12.37 21.48 14.51
CA ARG A 9 -13.56 21.61 15.34
C ARG A 9 -14.08 20.25 15.79
N ILE A 10 -14.11 19.26 14.90
CA ILE A 10 -14.57 17.90 15.19
C ILE A 10 -13.60 17.18 16.12
N GLU A 11 -12.30 17.28 15.87
CA GLU A 11 -11.26 16.72 16.74
C GLU A 11 -11.40 17.26 18.16
N ARG A 12 -11.45 18.59 18.33
CA ARG A 12 -11.58 19.23 19.65
C ARG A 12 -12.90 18.88 20.35
N ALA A 13 -13.99 18.73 19.60
CA ALA A 13 -15.29 18.39 20.18
C ALA A 13 -15.32 16.95 20.71
N LEU A 14 -14.71 16.01 19.98
CA LEU A 14 -14.64 14.60 20.37
C LEU A 14 -13.60 14.37 21.47
N THR A 15 -12.40 14.96 21.40
CA THR A 15 -11.36 14.77 22.43
C THR A 15 -11.78 15.22 23.83
N ARG A 16 -12.76 16.12 23.96
CA ARG A 16 -13.31 16.55 25.26
C ARG A 16 -14.31 15.58 25.89
N ARG A 17 -14.73 14.53 25.17
CA ARG A 17 -15.67 13.53 25.68
C ARG A 17 -14.92 12.47 26.46
N ASN A 18 -15.51 12.01 27.56
CA ASN A 18 -14.96 10.91 28.36
C ASN A 18 -14.97 9.61 27.53
N GLY A 19 -13.93 8.79 27.70
CA GLY A 19 -13.76 7.53 26.97
C GLY A 19 -13.14 7.66 25.57
N ILE A 20 -12.78 8.87 25.11
CA ILE A 20 -12.05 9.06 23.85
C ILE A 20 -10.54 9.17 24.14
N GLU A 21 -9.76 8.24 23.59
CA GLU A 21 -8.29 8.21 23.73
C GLU A 21 -7.61 9.12 22.71
N SER A 22 -8.05 9.06 21.45
CA SER A 22 -7.45 9.87 20.38
C SER A 22 -8.38 10.01 19.18
N VAL A 23 -8.28 11.16 18.51
CA VAL A 23 -9.05 11.49 17.31
C VAL A 23 -8.09 12.01 16.25
N LYS A 24 -8.22 11.50 15.03
CA LYS A 24 -7.49 11.99 13.85
C LYS A 24 -8.46 12.11 12.69
N VAL A 25 -8.57 13.32 12.13
CA VAL A 25 -9.39 13.59 10.96
C VAL A 25 -8.50 13.80 9.74
N ASN A 26 -8.75 13.02 8.70
CA ASN A 26 -8.15 13.17 7.39
C ASN A 26 -9.16 13.84 6.46
N LEU A 27 -8.93 15.12 6.17
CA LEU A 27 -9.76 15.94 5.28
C LEU A 27 -9.73 15.47 3.83
N VAL A 28 -8.55 15.07 3.34
CA VAL A 28 -8.33 14.66 1.94
C VAL A 28 -9.20 13.46 1.58
N HIS A 29 -9.38 12.55 2.54
CA HIS A 29 -10.20 11.36 2.35
C HIS A 29 -11.59 11.45 3.00
N GLU A 30 -11.91 12.57 3.64
CA GLU A 30 -13.14 12.74 4.44
C GLU A 30 -13.34 11.63 5.47
N LYS A 31 -12.25 11.19 6.11
CA LYS A 31 -12.25 10.07 7.08
C LYS A 31 -11.80 10.53 8.45
N ALA A 32 -12.55 10.15 9.48
CA ALA A 32 -12.13 10.29 10.87
C ALA A 32 -11.79 8.93 11.46
N ARG A 33 -10.66 8.85 12.16
CA ARG A 33 -10.28 7.69 12.99
C ARG A 33 -10.37 8.11 14.45
N VAL A 34 -11.19 7.40 15.20
CA VAL A 34 -11.39 7.61 16.64
C VAL A 34 -10.96 6.35 17.36
N ARG A 35 -10.10 6.50 18.37
CA ARG A 35 -9.84 5.46 19.37
C ARG A 35 -10.61 5.83 20.63
N PHE A 36 -11.41 4.90 21.10
CA PHE A 36 -12.28 5.08 22.25
C PHE A 36 -12.41 3.76 22.98
N ASP A 37 -12.71 3.86 24.26
CA ASP A 37 -13.04 2.72 25.11
C ASP A 37 -14.46 2.24 24.81
N LYS A 38 -14.57 0.99 24.35
CA LYS A 38 -15.85 0.37 23.99
C LYS A 38 -16.75 0.07 25.19
N GLU A 39 -16.19 0.04 26.40
CA GLU A 39 -16.99 -0.14 27.62
C GLU A 39 -17.73 1.15 28.02
N GLN A 40 -17.20 2.31 27.61
CA GLN A 40 -17.71 3.63 28.00
C GLN A 40 -18.44 4.35 26.86
N VAL A 41 -18.08 4.10 25.60
CA VAL A 41 -18.59 4.84 24.44
C VAL A 41 -19.00 3.85 23.35
N SER A 42 -20.24 3.97 22.87
CA SER A 42 -20.71 3.20 21.71
C SER A 42 -20.39 3.89 20.38
N SER A 43 -20.40 3.12 19.29
CA SER A 43 -20.30 3.67 17.94
C SER A 43 -21.47 4.61 17.61
N GLU A 44 -22.66 4.36 18.14
CA GLU A 44 -23.83 5.20 17.93
C GLU A 44 -23.67 6.57 18.61
N ASP A 45 -23.05 6.63 19.79
CA ASP A 45 -22.80 7.88 20.50
C ASP A 45 -21.86 8.79 19.73
N LEU A 46 -20.83 8.22 19.10
CA LEU A 46 -19.93 8.96 18.22
C LEU A 46 -20.68 9.59 17.04
N LEU A 47 -21.60 8.84 16.42
CA LEU A 47 -22.41 9.36 15.32
C LEU A 47 -23.32 10.49 15.78
N LYS A 48 -24.00 10.34 16.93
CA LYS A 48 -24.85 11.38 17.52
C LYS A 48 -24.07 12.65 17.85
N TRP A 49 -22.86 12.52 18.39
CA TRP A 49 -22.02 13.67 18.70
C TRP A 49 -21.57 14.39 17.43
N ILE A 50 -21.18 13.67 16.38
CA ILE A 50 -20.81 14.27 15.10
C ILE A 50 -22.02 15.00 14.48
N ASP A 51 -23.21 14.40 14.57
CA ASP A 51 -24.47 15.01 14.08
C ASP A 51 -24.83 16.29 14.85
N SER A 52 -24.65 16.30 16.17
CA SER A 52 -24.88 17.50 17.01
C SER A 52 -23.97 18.69 16.67
N ILE A 53 -22.82 18.44 16.02
CA ILE A 53 -21.90 19.49 15.57
C ILE A 53 -22.27 19.97 14.15
N GLY A 54 -23.28 19.36 13.52
CA GLY A 54 -23.81 19.68 12.20
C GLY A 54 -23.17 18.87 11.07
N PHE A 55 -22.59 17.70 11.37
CA PHE A 55 -21.94 16.85 10.37
C PHE A 55 -22.59 15.47 10.31
N LYS A 56 -22.80 14.95 9.10
CA LYS A 56 -23.22 13.56 8.92
C LYS A 56 -22.00 12.67 8.80
N ALA A 57 -21.97 11.61 9.60
CA ALA A 57 -20.96 10.56 9.52
C ALA A 57 -21.65 9.20 9.41
N SER A 58 -20.94 8.24 8.82
CA SER A 58 -21.34 6.83 8.80
C SER A 58 -20.15 6.00 9.23
N LEU A 59 -20.42 4.88 9.91
CA LEU A 59 -19.38 3.96 10.30
C LEU A 59 -18.80 3.34 9.03
N LEU A 60 -17.53 3.65 8.77
CA LEU A 60 -16.74 2.88 7.82
C LEU A 60 -16.47 1.54 8.48
N GLN A 61 -17.22 0.51 8.07
CA GLN A 61 -16.98 -0.88 8.45
C GLN A 61 -15.49 -1.19 8.28
N THR A 62 -14.75 -1.15 9.37
CA THR A 62 -13.48 -1.88 9.51
C THR A 62 -13.85 -3.29 9.92
N ASP A 63 -14.64 -3.95 9.09
CA ASP A 63 -14.81 -5.39 9.23
C ASP A 63 -13.45 -5.98 8.93
N GLN A 64 -12.91 -6.75 9.88
CA GLN A 64 -11.69 -7.55 9.72
C GLN A 64 -11.72 -8.36 8.41
N ALA A 65 -12.92 -8.72 7.92
CA ALA A 65 -13.18 -9.32 6.62
C ALA A 65 -12.70 -8.46 5.43
N SER A 66 -12.83 -7.13 5.51
CA SER A 66 -12.39 -6.19 4.46
C SER A 66 -10.86 -6.02 4.42
N SER A 67 -10.18 -6.07 5.58
CA SER A 67 -8.71 -6.10 5.66
C SER A 67 -8.12 -7.39 5.09
N GLN A 68 -8.78 -8.53 5.35
CA GLN A 68 -8.39 -9.83 4.75
C GLN A 68 -8.69 -9.88 3.24
N ALA A 69 -9.83 -9.36 2.79
CA ALA A 69 -10.17 -9.27 1.37
C ALA A 69 -9.23 -8.32 0.61
N GLN A 70 -8.81 -7.20 1.22
CA GLN A 70 -7.81 -6.29 0.65
C GLN A 70 -6.41 -6.90 0.65
N ALA A 71 -6.02 -7.66 1.68
CA ALA A 71 -4.76 -8.41 1.68
C ALA A 71 -4.75 -9.49 0.58
N ARG A 72 -5.86 -10.21 0.38
CA ARG A 72 -6.04 -11.17 -0.72
C ARG A 72 -5.95 -10.50 -2.10
N LYS A 73 -6.58 -9.34 -2.29
CA LYS A 73 -6.48 -8.55 -3.54
C LYS A 73 -5.07 -8.00 -3.79
N ARG A 74 -4.34 -7.61 -2.74
CA ARG A 74 -2.94 -7.15 -2.84
C ARG A 74 -1.99 -8.30 -3.15
N ALA A 75 -2.21 -9.48 -2.57
CA ALA A 75 -1.45 -10.70 -2.89
C ALA A 75 -1.66 -11.12 -4.35
N ALA A 76 -2.88 -11.04 -4.87
CA ALA A 76 -3.20 -11.34 -6.26
C ALA A 76 -2.58 -10.35 -7.26
N LYS A 77 -2.53 -9.05 -6.93
CA LYS A 77 -1.94 -8.03 -7.83
C LYS A 77 -0.41 -7.97 -7.76
N GLN A 78 0.20 -8.60 -6.76
CA GLN A 78 1.65 -8.60 -6.57
C GLN A 78 2.37 -9.64 -7.44
N SER A 79 1.70 -10.71 -7.86
CA SER A 79 2.25 -11.65 -8.86
C SER A 79 2.39 -10.98 -10.23
N GLU A 80 1.36 -10.27 -10.69
CA GLU A 80 1.38 -9.56 -11.98
C GLU A 80 2.49 -8.50 -12.03
N ARG A 81 2.72 -7.76 -10.94
CA ARG A 81 3.79 -6.75 -10.88
C ARG A 81 5.19 -7.35 -10.93
N ARG A 82 5.40 -8.53 -10.35
CA ARG A 82 6.72 -9.19 -10.38
C ARG A 82 7.03 -9.73 -11.76
N GLU A 83 6.05 -10.31 -12.44
CA GLU A 83 6.20 -10.79 -13.81
C GLU A 83 6.41 -9.63 -14.80
N ALA A 84 5.64 -8.55 -14.68
CA ALA A 84 5.83 -7.36 -15.51
C ALA A 84 7.19 -6.68 -15.28
N VAL A 85 7.69 -6.65 -14.04
CA VAL A 85 9.05 -6.13 -13.74
C VAL A 85 10.13 -7.02 -14.33
N LEU A 86 9.99 -8.35 -14.27
CA LEU A 86 10.95 -9.27 -14.89
C LEU A 86 10.94 -9.15 -16.43
N ILE A 87 9.77 -9.02 -17.06
CA ILE A 87 9.63 -8.83 -18.51
C ILE A 87 10.18 -7.47 -18.95
N THR A 88 9.90 -6.40 -18.21
CA THR A 88 10.42 -5.07 -18.54
C THR A 88 11.93 -4.98 -18.32
N LEU A 89 12.46 -5.61 -17.27
CA LEU A 89 13.89 -5.65 -16.99
C LEU A 89 14.64 -6.50 -18.03
N SER A 90 14.09 -7.63 -18.47
CA SER A 90 14.71 -8.44 -19.55
C SER A 90 14.66 -7.72 -20.91
N ALA A 91 13.54 -7.09 -21.26
CA ALA A 91 13.42 -6.30 -22.49
C ALA A 91 14.38 -5.09 -22.52
N LEU A 92 14.60 -4.45 -21.38
CA LEU A 92 15.55 -3.35 -21.26
C LEU A 92 17.00 -3.84 -21.31
N LEU A 93 17.28 -5.04 -20.79
CA LEU A 93 18.62 -5.64 -20.77
C LEU A 93 19.02 -6.24 -22.13
N THR A 94 18.08 -6.57 -23.01
CA THR A 94 18.36 -7.02 -24.38
C THR A 94 18.56 -5.88 -25.37
N LEU A 95 18.05 -4.67 -25.06
CA LEU A 95 18.19 -3.46 -25.89
C LEU A 95 19.65 -3.11 -26.25
N PRO A 96 20.63 -3.21 -25.34
CA PRO A 96 22.03 -2.89 -25.64
C PRO A 96 22.73 -3.91 -26.54
N LEU A 97 22.18 -5.12 -26.69
CA LEU A 97 22.76 -6.20 -27.51
C LEU A 97 22.52 -6.00 -29.02
N MET A 98 21.60 -5.11 -29.39
CA MET A 98 21.27 -4.75 -30.78
C MET A 98 22.01 -3.50 -31.28
N LEU A 99 22.90 -2.91 -30.45
CA LEU A 99 23.73 -1.80 -30.88
C LEU A 99 24.95 -2.33 -31.67
N PRO A 100 25.09 -2.03 -32.98
CA PRO A 100 26.09 -2.62 -33.87
C PRO A 100 27.50 -2.02 -33.70
N TRP A 101 27.83 -1.54 -32.50
CA TRP A 101 29.03 -0.77 -32.19
C TRP A 101 30.00 -1.45 -31.21
N LEU A 102 29.73 -2.70 -30.83
CA LEU A 102 30.65 -3.48 -30.00
C LEU A 102 31.55 -4.35 -30.86
N SER A 103 32.86 -4.26 -30.60
CA SER A 103 33.87 -5.09 -31.25
C SER A 103 33.71 -6.56 -30.82
N ALA A 104 34.08 -7.50 -31.71
CA ALA A 104 33.85 -8.94 -31.53
C ALA A 104 34.37 -9.50 -30.18
N TRP A 105 35.40 -8.88 -29.60
CA TRP A 105 35.94 -9.26 -28.30
C TRP A 105 35.03 -8.91 -27.12
N GLN A 106 34.28 -7.81 -27.20
CA GLN A 106 33.31 -7.43 -26.19
C GLN A 106 32.10 -8.39 -26.20
N GLN A 107 31.72 -8.87 -27.39
CA GLN A 107 30.72 -9.94 -27.52
C GLN A 107 31.20 -11.26 -26.92
N ALA A 108 32.49 -11.61 -27.11
CA ALA A 108 33.08 -12.81 -26.52
C ALA A 108 33.12 -12.76 -24.98
N LEU A 109 33.45 -11.60 -24.40
CA LEU A 109 33.43 -11.40 -22.94
C LEU A 109 32.02 -11.52 -22.37
N LEU A 110 31.03 -10.88 -22.99
CA LEU A 110 29.64 -10.95 -22.55
C LEU A 110 29.07 -12.37 -22.68
N ALA A 111 29.36 -13.08 -23.77
CA ALA A 111 28.95 -14.45 -23.97
C ALA A 111 29.55 -15.39 -22.91
N SER A 112 30.83 -15.21 -22.58
CA SER A 112 31.53 -16.01 -21.55
C SER A 112 30.92 -15.85 -20.16
N ILE A 113 30.51 -14.61 -19.80
CA ILE A 113 29.85 -14.33 -18.52
C ILE A 113 28.48 -15.02 -18.44
N VAL A 114 27.68 -14.96 -19.51
CA VAL A 114 26.36 -15.62 -19.55
C VAL A 114 26.49 -17.14 -19.50
N GLN A 115 27.44 -17.72 -20.24
CA GLN A 115 27.71 -19.17 -20.21
C GLN A 115 28.15 -19.64 -18.81
N SER A 116 28.97 -18.86 -18.10
CA SER A 116 29.37 -19.15 -16.72
C SER A 116 28.18 -19.08 -15.75
N VAL A 117 27.33 -18.06 -15.84
CA VAL A 117 26.17 -17.92 -14.92
C VAL A 117 25.15 -19.03 -15.15
N MET A 118 24.85 -19.38 -16.41
CA MET A 118 23.91 -20.45 -16.73
C MET A 118 24.44 -21.83 -16.31
N GLY A 119 25.74 -22.09 -16.54
CA GLY A 119 26.41 -23.32 -16.13
C GLY A 119 26.51 -23.48 -14.60
N TYR A 120 26.81 -22.40 -13.88
CA TYR A 120 26.87 -22.41 -12.42
C TYR A 120 25.51 -22.70 -11.77
N ARG A 121 24.42 -22.29 -12.43
CA ARG A 121 23.06 -22.59 -11.97
C ARG A 121 22.72 -24.07 -12.07
N PHE A 122 23.32 -24.81 -13.02
CA PHE A 122 23.10 -26.25 -13.19
C PHE A 122 23.96 -27.07 -12.21
N TYR A 123 25.16 -26.59 -11.86
CA TYR A 123 26.06 -27.29 -10.94
C TYR A 123 25.57 -27.27 -9.47
N ARG A 124 24.68 -26.34 -9.11
CA ARG A 124 24.11 -26.20 -7.75
C ARG A 124 22.91 -27.11 -7.45
N GLY A 125 22.47 -27.96 -8.40
CA GLY A 125 21.33 -28.87 -8.23
C GLY A 125 21.69 -30.34 -8.07
N GLY A 126 22.98 -30.70 -7.99
CA GLY A 126 23.47 -32.08 -8.06
C GLY A 126 24.12 -32.65 -6.81
N TYR A 127 23.99 -32.01 -5.65
CA TYR A 127 24.42 -32.54 -4.35
C TYR A 127 23.39 -32.22 -3.27
#